data_AF-A0A8J3TZ76-F1
#
_entry.id   AF-A0A8J3TZ76-F1
#
_cell.length_a   1.000
_cell.length_b   1.000
_cell.length_c   1.000
_cell.angle_alpha   90.00
_cell.angle_beta   90.00
_cell.angle_gamma   90.00
#
_symmetry.space_group_name_H-M   'P 1'
#
loop_
_entity.id
_entity.type
_entity.pdbx_description
1 polymer ?
#
loop_
_entity_poly.entity_id
_entity_poly.type
_entity_poly.pdbx_seq_one_letter_code
_entity_poly.pdbx_strand_id
1 'polypeptide(L)'
;MDLSQLEPGTVFRFSHDERPLRVLVHDTNIVMYDCWWPHRDGWGLADLEQIKRKRITYYVTTASTVADQAALVRSDPLSEDERAVHRPDLPFVAVQATDLTWSSGDPARLVAANSRLQVPQLYLLPFGPAGGTKPGIRVSADNGSFFTTDELLRKARAVQAEHLNKATAVDGIGIYRSGLQRGLPAFYLWGAESRLSGTRH
;
A
#
# COMPACT_ATOMS: atom_id res chain seq x y z
N MET A 1 -1.57 -21.70 6.92
CA MET A 1 -0.13 -21.51 6.63
C MET A 1 0.57 -20.89 7.83
N ASP A 2 1.83 -21.24 8.12
CA ASP A 2 2.61 -20.53 9.14
C ASP A 2 3.08 -19.17 8.58
N LEU A 3 2.80 -18.08 9.30
CA LEU A 3 3.18 -16.72 8.90
C LEU A 3 4.69 -16.50 8.93
N SER A 4 5.45 -17.32 9.66
CA SER A 4 6.92 -17.29 9.60
C SER A 4 7.48 -17.65 8.22
N GLN A 5 6.66 -18.25 7.35
CA GLN A 5 7.02 -18.65 5.98
C GLN A 5 6.54 -17.64 4.93
N LEU A 6 5.88 -16.56 5.36
CA LEU A 6 5.37 -15.54 4.46
C LEU A 6 6.50 -14.56 4.13
N GLU A 7 6.94 -14.58 2.88
CA GLU A 7 7.98 -13.69 2.35
C GLU A 7 7.57 -13.23 0.94
N PRO A 8 8.12 -12.13 0.41
CA PRO A 8 7.91 -11.75 -0.99
C PRO A 8 8.35 -12.87 -1.95
N GLY A 9 7.38 -13.36 -2.75
CA GLY A 9 7.52 -14.52 -3.64
C GLY A 9 6.94 -15.82 -3.09
N THR A 10 6.49 -15.87 -1.84
CA THR A 10 5.70 -17.02 -1.36
C THR A 10 4.46 -17.19 -2.22
N VAL A 11 4.25 -18.38 -2.77
CA VAL A 11 3.07 -18.71 -3.58
C VAL A 11 2.12 -19.57 -2.75
N PHE A 12 0.91 -19.09 -2.58
CA PHE A 12 -0.15 -19.73 -1.83
C PHE A 12 -1.43 -19.82 -2.65
N ARG A 13 -2.41 -20.53 -2.12
CA ARG A 13 -3.72 -20.70 -2.74
C ARG A 13 -4.81 -20.79 -1.67
N PHE A 14 -5.95 -20.16 -1.92
CA PHE A 14 -7.14 -20.33 -1.09
C PHE A 14 -7.96 -21.55 -1.53
N SER A 15 -8.72 -22.14 -0.62
CA SER A 15 -9.57 -23.30 -0.93
C SER A 15 -10.66 -23.03 -1.97
N HIS A 16 -11.06 -21.77 -2.15
CA HIS A 16 -12.13 -21.33 -3.04
C HIS A 16 -11.62 -20.74 -4.37
N ASP A 17 -10.30 -20.69 -4.59
CA ASP A 17 -9.70 -20.17 -5.84
C ASP A 17 -8.55 -21.08 -6.26
N GLU A 18 -8.68 -21.71 -7.42
CA GLU A 18 -7.68 -22.63 -7.93
C GLU A 18 -6.40 -21.92 -8.40
N ARG A 19 -6.43 -20.59 -8.59
CA ARG A 19 -5.30 -19.81 -9.11
C ARG A 19 -4.20 -19.63 -8.04
N PRO A 20 -2.93 -19.88 -8.39
CA PRO A 20 -1.81 -19.51 -7.53
C PRO A 20 -1.77 -17.99 -7.29
N LEU A 21 -1.50 -17.60 -6.04
CA LEU A 21 -1.36 -16.22 -5.59
C LEU A 21 0.07 -16.01 -5.08
N ARG A 22 0.78 -14.99 -5.58
CA ARG A 22 2.17 -14.70 -5.21
C ARG A 22 2.24 -13.45 -4.35
N VAL A 23 2.81 -13.57 -3.15
CA VAL A 23 3.06 -12.44 -2.26
C VAL A 23 4.01 -11.46 -2.93
N LEU A 24 3.61 -10.19 -3.00
CA LEU A 24 4.44 -9.10 -3.50
C LEU A 24 5.00 -8.27 -2.34
N VAL A 25 4.16 -7.97 -1.37
CA VAL A 25 4.45 -7.15 -0.19
C VAL A 25 3.63 -7.70 0.96
N HIS A 26 4.17 -7.70 2.18
CA HIS A 26 3.40 -8.00 3.38
C HIS A 26 3.93 -7.21 4.56
N ASP A 27 3.09 -7.07 5.57
CA ASP A 27 3.49 -6.71 6.92
C ASP A 27 2.83 -7.67 7.92
N THR A 28 2.79 -7.30 9.21
CA THR A 28 2.20 -8.14 10.26
C THR A 28 0.69 -8.38 10.06
N ASN A 29 -0.02 -7.49 9.36
CA ASN A 29 -1.47 -7.49 9.30
C ASN A 29 -2.01 -7.76 7.89
N ILE A 30 -1.29 -7.35 6.85
CA ILE A 30 -1.77 -7.29 5.48
C ILE A 30 -0.81 -8.02 4.53
N VAL A 31 -1.39 -8.73 3.58
CA VAL A 31 -0.69 -9.36 2.46
C VAL A 31 -1.20 -8.77 1.15
N MET A 32 -0.29 -8.24 0.35
CA MET A 32 -0.55 -7.75 -1.00
C MET A 32 0.04 -8.75 -2.00
N TYR A 33 -0.78 -9.20 -2.93
CA TYR A 33 -0.42 -10.30 -3.83
C TYR A 33 -0.78 -10.04 -5.28
N ASP A 34 -0.12 -10.79 -6.16
CA ASP A 34 -0.47 -10.96 -7.57
C ASP A 34 -1.17 -12.31 -7.78
N CYS A 35 -1.90 -12.43 -8.88
CA CYS A 35 -2.60 -13.64 -9.28
C CYS A 35 -1.97 -14.19 -10.57
N TRP A 36 -1.84 -15.51 -10.65
CA TRP A 36 -1.54 -16.18 -11.91
C TRP A 36 -2.76 -16.13 -12.84
N TRP A 37 -2.55 -15.83 -14.12
CA TRP A 37 -3.59 -15.78 -15.14
C TRP A 37 -3.35 -16.85 -16.20
N PRO A 38 -4.15 -17.94 -16.23
CA PRO A 38 -3.94 -19.04 -17.18
C PRO A 38 -3.92 -18.60 -18.65
N HIS A 39 -4.78 -17.64 -19.03
CA HIS A 39 -4.84 -17.12 -20.40
C HIS A 39 -3.62 -16.27 -20.80
N ARG A 40 -2.76 -15.89 -19.84
CA ARG A 40 -1.49 -15.19 -20.08
C ARG A 40 -0.28 -16.07 -19.85
N ASP A 41 -0.49 -17.28 -19.32
CA ASP A 41 0.56 -18.15 -18.82
C ASP A 41 1.58 -17.40 -17.93
N GLY A 42 1.07 -16.56 -17.02
CA GLY A 42 1.94 -15.67 -16.25
C GLY A 42 1.26 -14.92 -15.11
N TRP A 43 2.10 -14.31 -14.28
CA TRP A 43 1.72 -13.37 -13.23
C TRP A 43 1.13 -12.08 -13.83
N GLY A 44 0.06 -11.55 -13.24
CA GLY A 44 -0.65 -10.37 -13.74
C GLY A 44 0.21 -9.10 -13.79
N LEU A 45 1.27 -9.07 -12.99
CA LEU A 45 2.21 -7.97 -12.80
C LEU A 45 3.65 -8.34 -13.21
N ALA A 46 3.84 -9.37 -14.06
CA ALA A 46 5.17 -9.71 -14.59
C ALA A 46 5.74 -8.64 -15.56
N ASP A 47 4.90 -7.92 -16.29
CA ASP A 47 5.34 -6.91 -17.27
C ASP A 47 5.66 -5.57 -16.58
N LEU A 48 6.92 -5.44 -16.13
CA LEU A 48 7.41 -4.26 -15.42
C LEU A 48 7.36 -2.99 -16.28
N GLU A 49 7.56 -3.09 -17.59
CA GLU A 49 7.50 -1.95 -18.49
C GLU A 49 6.07 -1.41 -18.61
N GLN A 50 5.08 -2.31 -18.63
CA GLN A 50 3.68 -1.90 -18.57
C GLN A 50 3.34 -1.28 -17.21
N ILE A 51 3.84 -1.83 -16.10
CA ILE A 51 3.64 -1.27 -14.74
C ILE A 51 4.20 0.16 -14.64
N LYS A 52 5.36 0.42 -15.23
CA LYS A 52 5.97 1.76 -15.28
C LYS A 52 5.15 2.80 -16.04
N ARG A 53 4.11 2.40 -16.78
CA ARG A 53 3.27 3.30 -17.60
C ARG A 53 1.86 3.51 -17.04
N LYS A 54 1.41 2.70 -16.09
CA LYS A 54 0.02 2.72 -15.59
C LYS A 54 -0.07 2.83 -14.07
N ARG A 55 -1.30 2.89 -13.58
CA ARG A 55 -1.62 2.71 -12.17
C ARG A 55 -1.99 1.25 -11.92
N ILE A 56 -1.49 0.70 -10.82
CA ILE A 56 -1.77 -0.66 -10.35
C ILE A 56 -2.26 -0.57 -8.91
N THR A 57 -3.32 -1.30 -8.62
CA THR A 57 -3.77 -1.59 -7.26
C THR A 57 -3.48 -3.06 -7.02
N TYR A 58 -2.86 -3.40 -5.90
CA TYR A 58 -2.63 -4.80 -5.55
C TYR A 58 -3.92 -5.44 -5.07
N TYR A 59 -4.04 -6.76 -5.24
CA TYR A 59 -4.99 -7.53 -4.45
C TYR A 59 -4.48 -7.57 -3.01
N VAL A 60 -5.40 -7.51 -2.06
CA VAL A 60 -5.09 -7.38 -0.64
C VAL A 60 -5.93 -8.36 0.15
N THR A 61 -5.31 -9.00 1.15
CA THR A 61 -5.97 -9.83 2.15
C THR A 61 -5.28 -9.61 3.50
N THR A 62 -5.83 -10.17 4.58
CA THR A 62 -5.20 -10.09 5.89
C THR A 62 -4.19 -11.23 6.07
N ALA A 63 -3.15 -11.00 6.87
CA ALA A 63 -2.21 -12.04 7.25
C ALA A 63 -2.93 -13.20 7.97
N SER A 64 -3.90 -12.92 8.84
CA SER A 64 -4.71 -13.96 9.49
C SER A 64 -5.52 -14.78 8.48
N THR A 65 -6.14 -14.16 7.48
CA THR A 65 -6.84 -14.91 6.41
C THR A 65 -5.90 -15.88 5.68
N VAL A 66 -4.65 -15.46 5.40
CA VAL A 66 -3.66 -16.34 4.78
C VAL A 66 -3.24 -17.45 5.75
N ALA A 67 -3.05 -17.14 7.03
CA ALA A 67 -2.71 -18.12 8.06
C ALA A 67 -3.80 -19.20 8.19
N ASP A 68 -5.07 -18.79 8.16
CA ASP A 68 -6.20 -19.67 8.43
C ASP A 68 -6.66 -20.46 7.20
N GLN A 69 -6.63 -19.84 6.02
CA GLN A 69 -7.35 -20.34 4.84
C GLN A 69 -6.47 -20.70 3.66
N ALA A 70 -5.19 -20.31 3.67
CA ALA A 70 -4.30 -20.59 2.55
C ALA A 70 -3.43 -21.83 2.76
N ALA A 71 -3.24 -22.55 1.67
CA ALA A 71 -2.24 -23.60 1.53
C ALA A 71 -1.02 -23.05 0.80
N LEU A 72 0.17 -23.33 1.35
CA LEU A 72 1.44 -23.05 0.68
C LEU A 72 1.56 -23.95 -0.56
N VAL A 73 1.92 -23.37 -1.70
CA VAL A 73 2.09 -24.09 -2.96
C VAL A 73 3.57 -24.28 -3.29
N ARG A 74 4.32 -23.17 -3.35
CA ARG A 74 5.76 -23.15 -3.67
C ARG A 74 6.38 -21.80 -3.29
N SER A 75 7.69 -21.69 -3.45
CA SER A 75 8.39 -20.40 -3.47
C SER A 75 8.67 -20.00 -4.92
N ASP A 76 8.37 -18.75 -5.25
CA ASP A 76 8.68 -18.09 -6.53
C ASP A 76 9.20 -16.67 -6.23
N PRO A 77 10.46 -16.55 -5.77
CA PRO A 77 11.01 -15.29 -5.28
C PRO A 77 10.94 -14.17 -6.31
N LEU A 78 10.65 -12.95 -5.86
CA LEU A 78 10.74 -11.78 -6.71
C LEU A 78 12.19 -11.60 -7.22
N SER A 79 12.33 -11.30 -8.51
CA SER A 79 13.60 -10.88 -9.11
C SER A 79 14.07 -9.54 -8.54
N GLU A 80 15.33 -9.16 -8.77
CA GLU A 80 15.83 -7.85 -8.34
C GLU A 80 15.04 -6.69 -8.95
N ASP A 81 14.70 -6.78 -10.24
CA ASP A 81 13.89 -5.77 -10.93
C ASP A 81 12.46 -5.70 -10.36
N GLU A 82 11.86 -6.85 -10.07
CA GLU A 82 10.56 -6.89 -9.40
C GLU A 82 10.65 -6.27 -8.01
N ARG A 83 11.68 -6.57 -7.21
CA ARG A 83 11.89 -5.96 -5.89
C ARG A 83 12.12 -4.45 -5.98
N ALA A 84 12.86 -3.99 -6.99
CA ALA A 84 13.11 -2.56 -7.20
C ALA A 84 11.82 -1.79 -7.52
N VAL A 85 10.87 -2.42 -8.24
CA VAL A 85 9.58 -1.82 -8.60
C VAL A 85 8.55 -1.97 -7.47
N HIS A 86 8.36 -3.20 -6.99
CA HIS A 86 7.36 -3.54 -5.97
C HIS A 86 7.76 -3.12 -4.57
N ARG A 87 9.03 -2.79 -4.32
CA ARG A 87 9.53 -2.24 -3.05
C ARG A 87 8.96 -2.94 -1.82
N PRO A 88 9.11 -4.26 -1.66
CA PRO A 88 8.53 -5.00 -0.53
C PRO A 88 9.00 -4.51 0.84
N ASP A 89 10.12 -3.79 0.88
CA ASP A 89 10.69 -3.15 2.06
C ASP A 89 9.87 -1.96 2.60
N LEU A 90 8.99 -1.36 1.80
CA LEU A 90 8.14 -0.25 2.25
C LEU A 90 6.89 -0.77 2.97
N PRO A 91 6.49 -0.14 4.09
CA PRO A 91 5.37 -0.60 4.90
C PRO A 91 4.03 -0.45 4.20
N PHE A 92 3.03 -1.21 4.66
CA PHE A 92 1.64 -0.92 4.32
C PHE A 92 1.19 0.41 4.95
N VAL A 93 1.44 0.60 6.25
CA VAL A 93 1.10 1.85 6.96
C VAL A 93 2.34 2.72 7.07
N ALA A 94 2.37 3.84 6.34
CA ALA A 94 3.47 4.80 6.43
C ALA A 94 3.28 5.79 7.59
N VAL A 95 2.04 6.24 7.81
CA VAL A 95 1.65 7.15 8.91
C VAL A 95 0.23 6.80 9.34
N GLN A 96 -0.04 6.83 10.64
CA GLN A 96 -1.37 6.65 11.21
C GLN A 96 -1.49 7.46 12.50
N ALA A 97 -2.57 8.20 12.68
CA ALA A 97 -2.87 8.87 13.93
C ALA A 97 -4.38 9.10 14.10
N THR A 98 -4.88 8.76 15.28
CA THR A 98 -6.30 8.90 15.64
C THR A 98 -6.66 10.30 16.13
N ASP A 99 -5.69 11.06 16.63
CA ASP A 99 -5.87 12.38 17.27
C ASP A 99 -5.58 13.56 16.33
N LEU A 100 -5.21 13.29 15.08
CA LEU A 100 -4.96 14.30 14.07
C LEU A 100 -6.07 14.30 13.01
N THR A 101 -6.30 15.45 12.40
CA THR A 101 -7.16 15.54 11.22
C THR A 101 -6.35 16.00 10.01
N TRP A 102 -6.94 15.85 8.83
CA TRP A 102 -6.35 16.36 7.59
C TRP A 102 -6.27 17.89 7.54
N SER A 103 -7.11 18.61 8.30
CA SER A 103 -7.13 20.07 8.34
C SER A 103 -6.38 20.69 9.52
N SER A 104 -6.17 19.94 10.61
CA SER A 104 -5.57 20.47 11.84
C SER A 104 -4.85 19.40 12.67
N GLY A 105 -4.05 19.85 13.64
CA GLY A 105 -3.39 19.00 14.64
C GLY A 105 -1.86 19.04 14.57
N ASP A 106 -1.24 18.86 15.73
CA ASP A 106 0.20 18.95 15.94
C ASP A 106 0.92 17.64 15.55
N PRO A 107 1.78 17.66 14.51
CA PRO A 107 2.56 16.49 14.09
C PRO A 107 3.43 15.88 15.20
N ALA A 108 3.78 16.65 16.25
CA ALA A 108 4.59 16.16 17.36
C ALA A 108 3.96 14.97 18.11
N ARG A 109 2.66 14.69 17.91
CA ARG A 109 1.93 13.57 18.52
C ARG A 109 1.93 12.28 17.70
N LEU A 110 2.60 12.26 16.55
CA LEU A 110 2.63 11.11 15.65
C LEU A 110 3.37 9.91 16.28
N VAL A 111 2.65 8.79 16.39
CA VAL A 111 3.28 7.48 16.56
C VAL A 111 3.71 7.02 15.17
N ALA A 112 4.98 7.24 14.82
CA ALA A 112 5.53 6.80 13.55
C ALA A 112 5.77 5.29 13.58
N ALA A 113 4.98 4.51 12.84
CA ALA A 113 5.27 3.08 12.60
C ALA A 113 6.63 2.91 11.90
N ASN A 114 7.06 3.92 11.12
CA ASN A 114 8.41 4.05 10.58
C ASN A 114 8.81 5.53 10.57
N SER A 115 9.86 5.90 11.32
CA SER A 115 10.34 7.29 11.39
C SER A 115 10.88 7.82 10.06
N ARG A 116 11.19 6.92 9.11
CA ARG A 116 11.66 7.25 7.76
C ARG A 116 11.09 6.28 6.72
N LEU A 117 10.51 6.81 5.65
CA LEU A 117 10.09 6.04 4.49
C LEU A 117 11.17 6.14 3.40
N GLN A 118 11.93 5.07 3.19
CA GLN A 118 13.14 5.03 2.36
C GLN A 118 12.84 5.05 0.85
N VAL A 119 12.18 6.10 0.36
CA VAL A 119 11.87 6.25 -1.06
C VAL A 119 12.05 7.71 -1.48
N PRO A 120 12.71 7.98 -2.61
CA PRO A 120 12.97 9.35 -3.04
C PRO A 120 11.69 10.02 -3.54
N GLN A 121 10.75 9.25 -4.10
CA GLN A 121 9.53 9.75 -4.71
C GLN A 121 8.40 8.73 -4.60
N LEU A 122 7.19 9.24 -4.39
CA LEU A 122 5.98 8.43 -4.32
C LEU A 122 4.78 9.21 -4.86
N TYR A 123 3.67 8.50 -5.08
CA TYR A 123 2.38 9.12 -5.34
C TYR A 123 1.52 9.14 -4.09
N LEU A 124 0.92 10.28 -3.79
CA LEU A 124 -0.13 10.42 -2.79
C LEU A 124 -1.48 10.48 -3.50
N LEU A 125 -2.41 9.63 -3.09
CA LEU A 125 -3.74 9.49 -3.68
C LEU A 125 -4.76 10.11 -2.70
N PRO A 126 -5.14 11.37 -2.88
CA PRO A 126 -6.14 11.98 -2.01
C PRO A 126 -7.53 11.38 -2.24
N PHE A 127 -8.42 11.67 -1.31
CA PHE A 127 -9.84 11.36 -1.42
C PHE A 127 -10.67 12.63 -1.57
N GLY A 128 -11.80 12.52 -2.26
CA GLY A 128 -12.75 13.60 -2.43
C GLY A 128 -13.76 13.71 -1.29
N PRO A 129 -14.61 14.76 -1.32
CA PRO A 129 -15.70 15.00 -0.38
C PRO A 129 -16.58 13.78 -0.04
N ALA A 130 -16.89 12.95 -1.03
CA ALA A 130 -17.73 11.76 -0.87
C ALA A 130 -16.90 10.47 -0.68
N GLY A 131 -15.63 10.57 -0.29
CA GLY A 131 -14.72 9.43 -0.13
C GLY A 131 -14.17 8.85 -1.44
N GLY A 132 -14.59 9.38 -2.60
CA GLY A 132 -14.12 8.92 -3.91
C GLY A 132 -12.62 9.17 -4.12
N THR A 133 -11.92 8.23 -4.76
CA THR A 133 -10.47 8.35 -5.03
C THR A 133 -10.19 9.46 -6.05
N LYS A 134 -9.19 10.30 -5.79
CA LYS A 134 -8.73 11.36 -6.69
C LYS A 134 -7.44 10.97 -7.43
N PRO A 135 -7.06 11.70 -8.51
CA PRO A 135 -5.80 11.48 -9.20
C PRO A 135 -4.61 11.60 -8.24
N GLY A 136 -3.62 10.74 -8.42
CA GLY A 136 -2.41 10.74 -7.59
C GLY A 136 -1.49 11.91 -7.91
N ILE A 137 -0.98 12.57 -6.86
CA ILE A 137 0.02 13.63 -6.94
C ILE A 137 1.40 13.04 -6.63
N ARG A 138 2.36 13.23 -7.54
CA ARG A 138 3.75 12.83 -7.31
C ARG A 138 4.40 13.81 -6.36
N VAL A 139 5.05 13.30 -5.32
CA VAL A 139 5.86 14.09 -4.40
C VAL A 139 7.27 13.52 -4.33
N SER A 140 8.23 14.39 -4.06
CA SER A 140 9.64 14.03 -3.86
C SER A 140 10.04 14.31 -2.42
N ALA A 141 10.93 13.49 -1.88
CA ALA A 141 11.60 13.73 -0.61
C ALA A 141 12.45 15.00 -0.72
N ASP A 142 12.43 15.85 0.29
CA ASP A 142 13.16 17.12 0.31
C ASP A 142 14.68 16.89 0.29
N ASN A 143 15.14 15.79 0.89
CA ASN A 143 16.53 15.33 0.84
C ASN A 143 16.85 14.43 -0.39
N GLY A 144 15.88 14.21 -1.27
CA GLY A 144 16.01 13.38 -2.47
C GLY A 144 16.14 11.87 -2.23
N SER A 145 16.02 11.37 -0.99
CA SER A 145 16.31 9.98 -0.62
C SER A 145 15.19 9.30 0.18
N PHE A 146 14.68 9.96 1.22
CA PHE A 146 13.67 9.40 2.12
C PHE A 146 12.77 10.50 2.68
N PHE A 147 11.53 10.16 3.00
CA PHE A 147 10.62 11.05 3.71
C PHE A 147 10.73 10.83 5.22
N THR A 148 10.82 11.91 6.00
CA THR A 148 10.48 11.83 7.43
C THR A 148 8.96 11.79 7.60
N THR A 149 8.49 11.33 8.76
CA THR A 149 7.06 11.32 9.09
C THR A 149 6.42 12.72 8.95
N ASP A 150 7.06 13.75 9.50
CA ASP A 150 6.58 15.14 9.45
C ASP A 150 6.52 15.68 8.01
N GLU A 151 7.55 15.37 7.22
CA GLU A 151 7.62 15.78 5.82
C GLU A 151 6.51 15.12 5.00
N LEU A 152 6.35 13.79 5.15
CA LEU A 152 5.33 13.04 4.45
C LEU A 152 3.94 13.53 4.82
N LEU A 153 3.68 13.77 6.10
CA LEU A 153 2.40 14.28 6.57
C LEU A 153 2.13 15.70 6.04
N ARG A 154 3.12 16.60 6.11
CA ARG A 154 2.97 17.97 5.58
C ARG A 154 2.61 17.95 4.10
N LYS A 155 3.31 17.14 3.29
CA LYS A 155 3.01 16.99 1.85
C LYS A 155 1.65 16.35 1.62
N ALA A 156 1.28 15.34 2.41
CA ALA A 156 -0.04 14.70 2.32
C ALA A 156 -1.18 15.65 2.67
N ARG A 157 -1.03 16.48 3.70
CA ARG A 157 -2.00 17.54 4.05
C ARG A 157 -2.15 18.54 2.92
N ALA A 158 -1.04 19.00 2.33
CA ALA A 158 -1.10 19.91 1.20
C ALA A 158 -1.84 19.30 0.00
N VAL A 159 -1.59 18.02 -0.32
CA VAL A 159 -2.28 17.28 -1.38
C VAL A 159 -3.77 17.07 -1.06
N GLN A 160 -4.12 16.83 0.20
CA GLN A 160 -5.50 16.59 0.61
C GLN A 160 -6.33 17.88 0.73
N ALA A 161 -5.70 19.02 1.05
CA ALA A 161 -6.37 20.28 1.37
C ALA A 161 -7.35 20.75 0.29
N GLU A 162 -7.00 20.58 -1.00
CA GLU A 162 -7.85 20.95 -2.14
C GLU A 162 -9.14 20.12 -2.26
N HIS A 163 -9.25 19.04 -1.48
CA HIS A 163 -10.34 18.09 -1.54
C HIS A 163 -11.12 17.98 -0.23
N LEU A 164 -10.69 18.70 0.81
CA LEU A 164 -11.43 18.80 2.06
C LEU A 164 -12.62 19.75 1.89
N ASN A 165 -13.81 19.27 2.21
CA ASN A 165 -14.99 20.10 2.42
C ASN A 165 -15.37 20.07 3.92
N LYS A 166 -16.35 20.88 4.33
CA LYS A 166 -16.76 21.00 5.75
C LYS A 166 -17.26 19.68 6.39
N ALA A 167 -17.53 18.65 5.60
CA ALA A 167 -17.99 17.34 6.05
C ALA A 167 -16.98 16.26 5.65
N THR A 168 -15.77 16.30 6.22
CA THR A 168 -14.81 15.22 6.03
C THR A 168 -15.32 13.97 6.75
N ALA A 169 -15.63 12.91 5.99
CA ALA A 169 -16.28 11.70 6.50
C ALA A 169 -15.35 10.71 7.21
N VAL A 170 -14.13 11.11 7.57
CA VAL A 170 -13.13 10.22 8.18
C VAL A 170 -12.50 10.85 9.41
N ASP A 171 -12.40 10.04 10.46
CA ASP A 171 -11.70 10.39 11.70
C ASP A 171 -10.24 9.98 11.62
N GLY A 172 -9.37 10.79 12.23
CA GLY A 172 -7.95 10.55 12.19
C GLY A 172 -7.32 10.80 10.82
N ILE A 173 -6.08 10.35 10.69
CA ILE A 173 -5.33 10.33 9.44
C ILE A 173 -4.64 8.98 9.25
N GLY A 174 -4.53 8.57 8.00
CA GLY A 174 -3.72 7.42 7.62
C GLY A 174 -3.18 7.54 6.21
N ILE A 175 -1.94 7.08 6.03
CA ILE A 175 -1.23 7.02 4.76
C ILE A 175 -0.88 5.56 4.51
N TYR A 176 -1.61 4.93 3.59
CA TYR A 176 -1.58 3.48 3.39
C TYR A 176 -1.14 3.13 1.98
N ARG A 177 -0.38 2.06 1.84
CA ARG A 177 0.08 1.58 0.56
C ARG A 177 -1.11 1.10 -0.27
N SER A 178 -1.16 1.52 -1.54
CA SER A 178 -2.20 1.14 -2.49
C SER A 178 -1.71 0.18 -3.57
N GLY A 179 -0.44 0.30 -3.95
CA GLY A 179 0.11 -0.32 -5.14
C GLY A 179 1.16 0.58 -5.79
N LEU A 180 1.07 0.74 -7.12
CA LEU A 180 2.03 1.50 -7.92
C LEU A 180 1.33 2.51 -8.82
N GLN A 181 2.03 3.61 -9.12
CA GLN A 181 1.65 4.53 -10.18
C GLN A 181 2.90 4.92 -10.96
N ARG A 182 2.93 4.56 -12.24
CA ARG A 182 4.07 4.75 -13.13
C ARG A 182 5.37 4.19 -12.56
N GLY A 183 5.29 2.98 -12.00
CA GLY A 183 6.42 2.27 -11.39
C GLY A 183 6.87 2.82 -10.03
N LEU A 184 6.25 3.86 -9.49
CA LEU A 184 6.54 4.38 -8.15
C LEU A 184 5.52 3.88 -7.13
N PRO A 185 5.91 3.67 -5.86
CA PRO A 185 4.98 3.38 -4.78
C PRO A 185 3.86 4.44 -4.70
N ALA A 186 2.62 3.97 -4.59
CA ALA A 186 1.46 4.83 -4.42
C ALA A 186 0.81 4.57 -3.07
N PHE A 187 0.56 5.64 -2.32
CA PHE A 187 -0.08 5.62 -1.02
C PHE A 187 -1.39 6.40 -1.08
N TYR A 188 -2.49 5.83 -0.58
CA TYR A 188 -3.75 6.55 -0.44
C TYR A 188 -3.86 7.21 0.92
N LEU A 189 -4.50 8.38 0.92
CA LEU A 189 -4.83 9.16 2.10
C LEU A 189 -6.22 8.73 2.59
N TRP A 190 -6.39 8.54 3.89
CA TRP A 190 -7.68 8.20 4.49
C TRP A 190 -7.73 8.54 5.99
N GLY A 191 -8.71 8.02 6.72
CA GLY A 191 -8.76 8.10 8.19
C GLY A 191 -7.75 7.20 8.89
N ALA A 192 -7.79 7.21 10.22
CA ALA A 192 -6.94 6.38 11.07
C ALA A 192 -7.19 4.88 10.88
N GLU A 193 -8.33 4.45 10.36
CA GLU A 193 -8.55 3.07 9.96
C GLU A 193 -8.44 2.92 8.45
N SER A 194 -7.74 1.90 7.99
CA SER A 194 -7.60 1.63 6.56
C SER A 194 -8.97 1.31 5.93
N ARG A 195 -9.28 1.90 4.77
CA ARG A 195 -10.47 1.48 4.00
C ARG A 195 -10.40 0.01 3.54
N LEU A 196 -9.21 -0.59 3.52
CA LEU A 196 -9.00 -1.99 3.16
C LEU A 196 -9.25 -2.94 4.35
N SER A 197 -9.12 -2.48 5.60
CA SER A 197 -9.42 -3.28 6.79
C SER A 197 -10.93 -3.41 7.09
N GLY A 198 -11.77 -2.57 6.47
CA GLY A 198 -13.24 -2.67 6.58
C GLY A 198 -13.89 -3.71 5.66
N THR A 199 -13.13 -4.29 4.72
CA THR A 199 -13.62 -5.32 3.80
C THR A 199 -13.61 -6.67 4.54
N ARG A 200 -14.70 -6.98 5.25
CA ARG A 200 -14.96 -8.37 5.67
C ARG A 200 -15.23 -9.16 4.39
N HIS A 201 -14.28 -10.01 4.00
CA HIS A 201 -14.51 -11.08 3.03
C HIS A 201 -15.33 -12.18 3.69
#